data_AF-A0A1L8SZV5-F1
#
_entry.id   AF-A0A1L8SZV5-F1
#
_cell.length_a   1.000
_cell.length_b   1.000
_cell.length_c   1.000
_cell.angle_alpha   90.00
_cell.angle_beta   90.00
_cell.angle_gamma   90.00
#
_symmetry.space_group_name_H-M   'P 1'
#
loop_
_entity.id
_entity.type
_entity.pdbx_description
1 polymer ?
#
loop_
_entity_poly.entity_id
_entity_poly.type
_entity_poly.pdbx_seq_one_letter_code
_entity_poly.pdbx_strand_id
1 'polypeptide(L)' 'MTNRNEISMLKVTGEERKVLDAFRLGEGVTVTTGPLQGIYGVIVFYDQQQKRYLVRFTGQQQLYFSPEEIILWSKK' A
#
# COMPACT_ATOMS: atom_id res chain seq x y z
N MET A 1 -29.74 28.00 8.60
CA MET A 1 -28.90 27.09 9.42
C MET A 1 -28.70 25.83 8.60
N THR A 2 -27.63 25.78 7.80
CA THR A 2 -27.39 24.68 6.88
C THR A 2 -26.39 23.72 7.50
N ASN A 3 -26.69 22.43 7.39
CA ASN A 3 -26.09 21.30 8.08
C ASN A 3 -24.56 21.25 7.90
N ARG A 4 -23.80 21.10 9.00
CA ARG A 4 -22.32 21.07 9.00
C ARG A 4 -21.72 19.73 8.53
N ASN A 5 -22.54 18.76 8.11
CA ASN A 5 -22.09 17.41 7.79
C ASN A 5 -21.68 17.17 6.32
N GLU A 6 -21.77 18.17 5.43
CA GLU A 6 -21.34 18.01 4.02
C GLU A 6 -19.89 18.48 3.76
N ILE A 7 -19.21 19.09 4.72
CA ILE A 7 -17.92 19.76 4.48
C ILE A 7 -16.71 18.81 4.63
N SER A 8 -16.92 17.56 5.08
CA SER A 8 -15.80 16.64 5.37
C SER A 8 -15.25 15.87 4.16
N MET A 9 -15.83 16.04 2.96
CA MET A 9 -15.47 15.23 1.77
C MET A 9 -14.79 16.02 0.63
N LEU A 10 -14.66 17.34 0.77
CA LEU A 10 -14.13 18.23 -0.27
C LEU A 10 -12.84 18.91 0.20
N LYS A 11 -11.80 18.12 0.48
CA LYS A 11 -10.40 18.59 0.55
C LYS A 11 -9.35 17.48 0.65
N VAL A 12 -9.65 16.27 0.17
CA VAL A 12 -8.58 15.28 -0.05
C VAL A 12 -7.85 15.72 -1.32
N THR A 13 -6.74 16.43 -1.14
CA THR A 13 -5.84 16.85 -2.22
C THR A 13 -5.42 15.60 -3.00
N GLY A 14 -5.33 15.71 -4.33
CA GLY A 14 -5.15 14.56 -5.24
C GLY A 14 -3.90 13.69 -4.98
N GLU A 15 -3.00 14.09 -4.09
CA GLU A 15 -1.85 13.31 -3.64
C GLU A 15 -2.19 12.29 -2.55
N GLU A 16 -3.09 12.62 -1.61
CA GLU A 16 -3.49 11.68 -0.54
C GLU A 16 -4.30 10.49 -1.07
N ARG A 17 -5.12 10.70 -2.11
CA ARG A 17 -5.79 9.58 -2.82
C ARG A 17 -4.81 8.67 -3.54
N LYS A 18 -3.66 9.19 -3.96
CA LYS A 18 -2.64 8.39 -4.68
C LYS A 18 -1.90 7.43 -3.76
N VAL A 19 -1.76 7.79 -2.47
CA VAL A 19 -1.07 6.98 -1.46
C VAL A 19 -1.99 5.89 -0.89
N LEU A 20 -3.30 6.14 -0.78
CA LEU A 20 -4.25 5.17 -0.22
C LEU A 20 -4.53 3.95 -1.11
N ASP A 21 -4.20 4.01 -2.41
CA ASP A 21 -4.44 2.95 -3.39
C ASP A 21 -3.21 2.68 -4.28
N ALA A 22 -1.99 2.86 -3.74
CA ALA A 22 -0.77 2.65 -4.54
C ALA A 22 -0.70 1.22 -5.11
N PHE A 23 -1.27 0.26 -4.38
CA PHE A 23 -1.31 -1.14 -4.76
C PHE A 23 -2.60 -1.83 -4.31
N ARG A 24 -2.97 -2.90 -5.03
CA ARG A 24 -4.16 -3.72 -4.82
C ARG A 24 -3.81 -5.09 -4.24
N LEU A 25 -4.76 -5.69 -3.53
CA LEU A 25 -4.63 -7.08 -3.07
C LEU A 25 -4.43 -8.02 -4.27
N GLY A 26 -3.49 -8.95 -4.14
CA GLY A 26 -3.12 -9.88 -5.20
C GLY A 26 -2.06 -9.35 -6.18
N GLU A 27 -1.71 -8.06 -6.12
CA GLU A 27 -0.64 -7.54 -6.97
C GLU A 27 0.73 -8.07 -6.56
N GLY A 28 1.53 -8.38 -7.59
CA GLY A 28 2.92 -8.76 -7.45
C GLY A 28 3.80 -7.54 -7.21
N VAL A 29 4.61 -7.60 -6.16
CA VAL A 29 5.51 -6.52 -5.75
C VAL A 29 6.90 -7.06 -5.44
N THR A 30 7.86 -6.16 -5.27
CA THR A 30 9.11 -6.43 -4.57
C THR A 30 9.42 -5.27 -3.63
N VAL A 31 10.27 -5.51 -2.65
CA VAL A 31 10.75 -4.44 -1.77
C VAL A 31 12.00 -3.79 -2.36
N THR A 32 12.16 -2.51 -2.10
CA THR A 32 13.27 -1.69 -2.64
C THR A 32 14.52 -1.75 -1.77
N THR A 33 14.43 -2.26 -0.54
CA THR A 33 15.52 -2.30 0.44
C THR A 33 15.50 -3.59 1.26
N GLY A 34 16.60 -3.86 1.97
CA GLY A 34 16.70 -4.97 2.93
C GLY A 34 16.93 -6.34 2.28
N PRO A 35 16.94 -7.42 3.08
CA PRO A 35 17.32 -8.76 2.64
C PRO A 35 16.32 -9.41 1.67
N LEU A 36 15.10 -8.87 1.57
CA LEU A 36 14.07 -9.34 0.64
C LEU A 36 14.04 -8.54 -0.66
N GLN A 37 14.98 -7.60 -0.85
CA GLN A 37 15.06 -6.78 -2.05
C GLN A 37 15.16 -7.65 -3.30
N GLY A 38 14.34 -7.32 -4.29
CA GLY A 38 14.32 -8.01 -5.57
C GLY A 38 13.63 -9.38 -5.56
N ILE A 39 13.13 -9.85 -4.41
CA ILE A 39 12.32 -11.08 -4.30
C ILE A 39 10.85 -10.75 -4.62
N TYR A 40 10.19 -11.65 -5.35
CA TYR A 40 8.77 -11.54 -5.66
C TYR A 40 7.91 -11.79 -4.42
N GLY A 41 7.02 -10.85 -4.14
CA GLY A 41 5.99 -10.95 -3.11
C GLY A 41 4.61 -10.62 -3.67
N VAL A 42 3.57 -10.92 -2.92
CA VAL A 42 2.18 -10.60 -3.27
C VAL A 42 1.54 -9.86 -2.11
N ILE A 43 0.83 -8.78 -2.41
CA ILE A 43 0.04 -8.06 -1.40
C ILE A 43 -1.15 -8.91 -0.99
N VAL A 44 -1.29 -9.16 0.31
CA VAL A 44 -2.37 -9.99 0.86
C VAL A 44 -3.28 -9.23 1.82
N PHE A 45 -2.83 -8.08 2.34
CA PHE A 45 -3.63 -7.23 3.23
C PHE A 45 -3.11 -5.79 3.24
N TYR A 46 -3.98 -4.83 3.58
CA TYR A 46 -3.60 -3.44 3.83
C TYR A 46 -4.12 -3.02 5.21
N ASP A 47 -3.21 -2.68 6.12
CA ASP A 47 -3.53 -2.12 7.42
C ASP A 47 -3.79 -0.61 7.26
N GLN A 48 -5.07 -0.23 7.29
CA GLN A 48 -5.49 1.17 7.17
C GLN A 48 -5.09 2.04 8.37
N GLN A 49 -4.98 1.46 9.58
CA GLN A 49 -4.62 2.20 10.78
C GLN A 49 -3.16 2.62 10.73
N GLN A 50 -2.31 1.72 10.26
CA GLN A 50 -0.85 1.92 10.22
C GLN A 50 -0.35 2.34 8.83
N LYS A 51 -1.22 2.35 7.82
CA LYS A 51 -0.90 2.67 6.42
C LYS A 51 0.22 1.79 5.85
N ARG A 52 0.14 0.47 6.07
CA ARG A 52 1.15 -0.50 5.62
C ARG A 52 0.54 -1.70 4.91
N TYR A 53 1.24 -2.21 3.91
CA TYR A 53 0.85 -3.40 3.15
C TYR A 53 1.51 -4.64 3.72
N LEU A 54 0.71 -5.70 3.94
CA LEU A 54 1.22 -7.02 4.24
C LEU A 54 1.58 -7.71 2.93
N VAL A 55 2.86 -8.04 2.78
CA VAL A 55 3.39 -8.73 1.60
C VAL A 55 3.78 -10.15 2.00
N ARG A 56 3.26 -11.13 1.25
CA ARG A 56 3.63 -12.53 1.38
C ARG A 56 4.73 -12.91 0.39
N PHE A 57 5.82 -13.44 0.90
CA PHE A 57 6.95 -13.99 0.13
C PHE A 57 7.00 -15.51 0.24
N THR A 58 7.47 -16.16 -0.82
CA THR A 58 7.80 -17.61 -0.87
C THR A 58 6.73 -18.56 -0.30
N GLY A 59 5.47 -18.12 -0.28
CA GLY A 59 4.32 -18.89 0.21
C GLY A 59 4.11 -18.91 1.73
N GLN A 60 5.09 -18.54 2.56
CA GLN A 60 4.99 -18.68 4.02
C GLN A 60 5.29 -17.39 4.80
N GLN A 61 6.28 -16.60 4.38
CA GLN A 61 6.69 -15.42 5.13
C GLN A 61 5.81 -14.22 4.81
N GLN A 62 5.35 -13.49 5.84
CA GLN A 62 4.54 -12.28 5.67
C GLN A 62 5.12 -11.15 6.51
N LEU A 63 5.34 -10.00 5.88
CA LEU A 63 5.90 -8.82 6.53
C LEU A 63 5.19 -7.55 6.05
N TYR A 64 5.13 -6.56 6.93
CA TYR A 64 4.52 -5.26 6.64
C TYR A 64 5.54 -4.27 6.08
N PHE A 65 5.14 -3.55 5.03
CA PHE A 65 5.94 -2.50 4.40
C PHE A 65 5.10 -1.25 4.14
N SER A 66 5.75 -0.11 4.22
CA SER A 66 5.20 1.19 3.83
C SER A 66 5.15 1.29 2.29
N PRO A 67 4.25 2.10 1.70
CA PRO A 67 4.12 2.22 0.25
C PRO A 67 5.42 2.57 -0.49
N GLU A 68 6.31 3.33 0.15
CA GLU A 68 7.63 3.74 -0.37
C GLU A 68 8.69 2.63 -0.35
N GLU A 69 8.47 1.57 0.45
CA GLU A 69 9.38 0.43 0.56
C GLU A 69 9.09 -0.66 -0.46
N ILE A 70 8.00 -0.52 -1.23
CA ILE A 70 7.54 -1.50 -2.22
C ILE A 70 7.38 -0.88 -3.60
N ILE A 71 7.61 -1.68 -4.63
CA ILE A 71 7.32 -1.35 -6.03
C ILE A 71 6.60 -2.50 -6.71
N LEU A 72 5.82 -2.19 -7.74
CA LEU A 72 5.19 -3.22 -8.58
C LEU A 72 6.27 -4.06 -9.24
N TRP A 73 6.09 -5.38 -9.25
CA TRP A 73 7.01 -6.31 -9.89
C TRP A 73 7.18 -6.00 -11.39
N SER A 74 6.10 -5.58 -12.05
CA SER A 74 6.11 -5.19 -13.47
C SER A 74 6.91 -3.93 -13.78
N LYS A 75 7.28 -3.14 -12.76
CA LYS A 75 8.04 -1.90 -12.88
C LYS A 75 9.49 -2.02 -12.39
N LYS A 76 9.91 -3.23 -11.99
CA LYS A 76 11.28 -3.52 -11.57
C LYS A 76 12.22 -3.53 -12.77
#